data_AF-A0A7K4GW02-F1
#
_entry.id   AF-A0A7K4GW02-F1
#
_cell.length_a   1.000
_cell.length_b   1.000
_cell.length_c   1.000
_cell.angle_alpha   90.00
_cell.angle_beta   90.00
_cell.angle_gamma   90.00
#
_symmetry.space_group_name_H-M   'P 1'
#
loop_
_entity.id
_entity.type
_entity.pdbx_description
1 polymer ?
#
loop_
_entity_poly.entity_id
_entity_poly.type
_entity_poly.pdbx_seq_one_letter_code
_entity_poly.pdbx_strand_id
1 'polypeptide(L)'
;RPDRPIPRGSITLKQAKYLFFGYMLIGIIISIIHSFIFELGFLNIILAVFFGFIGWLYAAWGKKSGFFGNIIVSISFSIGLIYGAVLNNSAVPLYIYFFFLTSFFLLLAREIIKGCEDIEGDKEQGVKTLAIQIGIKKATLISMISALLAILFFILPLFTPIINPLLFLISMICGLVIVIFAIILMLKKNLVKKDFSKISLLLKIGAFLGLIAFILASIL
;
A
#
# COMPACT_ATOMS: atom_id res chain seq x y z
N ARG A 1 18.42 3.42 12.93
CA ARG A 1 18.85 3.95 11.61
C ARG A 1 19.47 5.33 11.82
N PRO A 2 20.76 5.39 12.19
CA PRO A 2 21.45 6.63 12.55
C PRO A 2 21.70 7.55 11.35
N ASP A 3 21.80 7.01 10.13
CA ASP A 3 22.13 7.79 8.92
C ASP A 3 20.99 8.67 8.38
N ARG A 4 19.86 8.74 9.09
CA ARG A 4 18.72 9.55 8.66
C ARG A 4 19.03 11.05 8.81
N PRO A 5 18.40 11.93 8.02
CA PRO A 5 18.70 13.38 8.03
C PRO A 5 18.57 14.06 9.40
N ILE A 6 17.57 13.68 10.21
CA ILE A 6 17.38 14.27 11.56
C ILE A 6 18.43 13.74 12.55
N PRO A 7 18.61 12.41 12.78
CA PRO A 7 19.62 11.91 13.71
C PRO A 7 21.07 12.27 13.35
N ARG A 8 21.41 12.37 12.06
CA ARG A 8 22.74 12.79 11.61
C ARG A 8 22.96 14.31 11.70
N GLY A 9 21.92 15.10 12.00
CA GLY A 9 22.01 16.55 12.16
C GLY A 9 22.00 17.36 10.86
N SER A 10 21.75 16.74 9.71
CA SER A 10 21.69 17.45 8.42
C SER A 10 20.47 18.37 8.32
N ILE A 11 19.40 18.08 9.07
CA ILE A 11 18.23 18.96 9.22
C ILE A 11 17.77 18.98 10.68
N THR A 12 17.36 20.15 11.15
CA THR A 12 16.74 20.30 12.48
C THR A 12 15.29 19.81 12.47
N LEU A 13 14.74 19.47 13.64
CA LEU A 13 13.33 19.10 13.78
C LEU A 13 12.39 20.24 13.34
N LYS A 14 12.78 21.49 13.57
CA LYS A 14 12.03 22.69 13.15
C LYS A 14 11.98 22.81 11.63
N GLN A 15 13.10 22.62 10.94
CA GLN A 15 13.15 22.59 9.48
C GLN A 15 12.31 21.44 8.90
N ALA A 16 12.38 20.25 9.49
CA ALA A 16 11.56 19.12 9.06
C ALA A 16 10.05 19.41 9.17
N LYS A 17 9.61 20.08 10.25
CA LYS A 17 8.22 20.51 10.41
C LYS A 17 7.82 21.55 9.36
N TYR A 18 8.66 22.54 9.09
CA TYR A 18 8.37 23.54 8.04
C TYR A 18 8.26 22.90 6.66
N LEU A 19 9.13 21.94 6.33
CA LEU A 19 9.03 21.19 5.07
C LEU A 19 7.71 20.42 5.01
N PHE A 20 7.33 19.71 6.08
CA PHE A 20 6.08 18.96 6.12
C PHE A 20 4.85 19.87 5.89
N PHE A 21 4.71 20.95 6.66
CA PHE A 21 3.58 21.87 6.51
C PHE A 21 3.62 22.62 5.17
N GLY A 22 4.81 22.97 4.68
CA GLY A 22 4.99 23.60 3.37
C GLY A 22 4.53 22.70 2.23
N TYR A 23 4.98 21.45 2.17
CA TYR A 23 4.53 20.50 1.14
C TYR A 23 3.05 20.18 1.23
N MET A 24 2.49 20.08 2.45
CA MET A 24 1.05 19.88 2.63
C MET A 24 0.26 21.08 2.10
N LEU A 25 0.68 22.30 2.40
CA LEU A 25 0.05 23.52 1.89
C LEU A 25 0.13 23.61 0.36
N ILE A 26 1.31 23.34 -0.21
CA ILE A 26 1.50 23.32 -1.67
C ILE A 26 0.58 22.28 -2.31
N GLY A 27 0.50 21.07 -1.75
CA GLY A 27 -0.38 20.02 -2.25
C GLY A 27 -1.86 20.41 -2.23
N ILE A 28 -2.31 21.07 -1.15
CA ILE A 28 -3.69 21.58 -1.04
C ILE A 28 -3.94 22.69 -2.07
N ILE A 29 -3.02 23.65 -2.23
CA ILE A 29 -3.17 24.73 -3.23
C ILE A 29 -3.25 24.15 -4.64
N ILE A 30 -2.38 23.19 -4.98
CA ILE A 30 -2.42 22.52 -6.29
C ILE A 30 -3.75 21.78 -6.48
N SER A 31 -4.25 21.07 -5.45
CA SER A 31 -5.54 20.37 -5.51
C SER A 31 -6.71 21.35 -5.72
N ILE A 32 -6.68 22.52 -5.08
CA ILE A 32 -7.66 23.60 -5.27
C ILE A 32 -7.60 24.13 -6.70
N ILE A 33 -6.41 24.50 -7.19
CA ILE A 33 -6.22 25.00 -8.56
C ILE A 33 -6.73 23.98 -9.58
N HIS A 34 -6.37 22.70 -9.40
CA HIS A 34 -6.81 21.61 -10.27
C HIS A 34 -8.32 21.43 -10.23
N SER A 35 -8.94 21.47 -9.04
CA SER A 35 -10.39 21.39 -8.88
C SER A 35 -11.11 22.53 -9.61
N PHE A 36 -10.56 23.76 -9.57
CA PHE A 36 -11.11 24.90 -10.29
C PHE A 36 -10.94 24.79 -11.82
N ILE A 37 -9.77 24.36 -12.31
CA ILE A 37 -9.49 24.27 -13.75
C ILE A 37 -10.37 23.21 -14.42
N PHE A 38 -10.60 22.08 -13.75
CA PHE A 38 -11.31 20.92 -14.32
C PHE A 38 -12.72 20.73 -13.75
N GLU A 39 -13.24 21.69 -12.98
CA GLU A 39 -14.59 21.69 -12.40
C GLU A 39 -14.93 20.43 -11.58
N LEU A 40 -13.95 19.84 -10.89
CA LEU A 40 -14.06 18.53 -10.20
C LEU A 40 -14.75 18.59 -8.83
N GLY A 41 -15.28 19.74 -8.44
CA GLY A 41 -15.88 19.98 -7.12
C GLY A 41 -14.90 19.74 -5.96
N PHE A 42 -15.44 19.62 -4.74
CA PHE A 42 -14.62 19.58 -3.51
C PHE A 42 -13.99 18.22 -3.21
N LEU A 43 -14.35 17.15 -3.92
CA LEU A 43 -13.89 15.80 -3.61
C LEU A 43 -12.37 15.66 -3.68
N ASN A 44 -11.74 16.27 -4.69
CA ASN A 44 -10.28 16.28 -4.86
C ASN A 44 -9.56 16.90 -3.64
N ILE A 45 -10.08 18.04 -3.16
CA ILE A 45 -9.52 18.78 -2.02
C ILE A 45 -9.70 17.98 -0.74
N ILE A 46 -10.89 17.41 -0.53
CA ILE A 46 -11.19 16.58 0.65
C ILE A 46 -10.24 15.38 0.71
N LEU A 47 -10.02 14.69 -0.41
CA LEU A 47 -9.09 13.57 -0.47
C LEU A 47 -7.65 14.01 -0.17
N ALA A 48 -7.18 15.11 -0.75
CA ALA A 48 -5.83 15.62 -0.50
C ALA A 48 -5.59 15.94 1.00
N VAL A 49 -6.54 16.65 1.63
CA VAL A 49 -6.47 17.00 3.06
C VAL A 49 -6.54 15.76 3.94
N PHE A 50 -7.51 14.89 3.67
CA PHE A 50 -7.73 13.68 4.48
C PHE A 50 -6.51 12.76 4.43
N PHE A 51 -5.93 12.51 3.26
CA PHE A 51 -4.77 11.63 3.15
C PHE A 51 -3.46 12.27 3.63
N GLY A 52 -3.33 13.60 3.52
CA GLY A 52 -2.27 14.34 4.22
C GLY A 52 -2.35 14.14 5.74
N PHE A 53 -3.55 14.22 6.31
CA PHE A 53 -3.79 13.97 7.72
C PHE A 53 -3.53 12.50 8.11
N ILE A 54 -4.00 11.54 7.32
CA ILE A 54 -3.75 10.11 7.57
C ILE A 54 -2.24 9.79 7.55
N GLY A 55 -1.48 10.37 6.61
CA GLY A 55 -0.03 10.23 6.57
C GLY A 55 0.65 10.74 7.85
N TRP A 56 0.19 11.88 8.37
CA TRP A 56 0.64 12.41 9.65
C TRP A 56 0.25 11.50 10.83
N LEU A 57 -1.00 11.03 10.88
CA LEU A 57 -1.52 10.14 11.92
C LEU A 57 -0.74 8.82 11.97
N TYR A 58 -0.40 8.26 10.81
CA TYR A 58 0.44 7.07 10.73
C TYR A 58 1.83 7.29 11.32
N ALA A 59 2.48 8.41 10.97
CA ALA A 59 3.81 8.74 11.47
C ALA A 59 3.81 9.01 12.98
N ALA A 60 2.77 9.67 13.49
CA ALA A 60 2.65 10.02 14.91
C ALA A 60 2.29 8.82 15.80
N TRP A 61 1.36 7.97 15.35
CA TRP A 61 0.77 6.91 16.17
C TRP A 61 0.72 5.56 15.46
N GLY A 62 0.29 5.55 14.20
CA GLY A 62 -0.02 4.31 13.46
C GLY A 62 1.12 3.31 13.45
N LYS A 63 2.37 3.75 13.29
CA LYS A 63 3.54 2.87 13.25
C LYS A 63 3.70 1.97 14.49
N LYS A 64 3.32 2.44 15.69
CA LYS A 64 3.43 1.63 16.93
C LYS A 64 2.20 0.78 17.22
N SER A 65 1.08 1.06 16.53
CA SER A 65 -0.22 0.41 16.75
C SER A 65 -0.31 -1.01 16.19
N GLY A 66 0.69 -1.48 15.45
CA GLY A 66 0.72 -2.85 14.92
C GLY A 66 -0.23 -3.03 13.75
N PHE A 67 -1.22 -3.92 13.88
CA PHE A 67 -2.13 -4.28 12.79
C PHE A 67 -2.93 -3.10 12.24
N PHE A 68 -3.43 -2.21 13.11
CA PHE A 68 -4.11 -1.00 12.68
C PHE A 68 -3.19 -0.09 11.86
N GLY A 69 -1.91 -0.01 12.25
CA GLY A 69 -0.87 0.70 11.49
C GLY A 69 -0.70 0.11 10.09
N ASN A 70 -0.70 -1.22 9.98
CA ASN A 70 -0.63 -1.92 8.69
C ASN A 70 -1.85 -1.61 7.81
N ILE A 71 -3.06 -1.53 8.38
CA ILE A 71 -4.26 -1.14 7.64
C ILE A 71 -4.14 0.31 7.15
N ILE A 72 -3.74 1.23 8.03
CA ILE A 72 -3.61 2.66 7.69
C ILE A 72 -2.60 2.87 6.57
N VAL A 73 -1.42 2.26 6.66
CA VAL A 73 -0.40 2.40 5.59
C VAL A 73 -0.85 1.76 4.29
N SER A 74 -1.57 0.62 4.35
CA SER A 74 -2.13 0.00 3.15
C SER A 74 -3.19 0.86 2.48
N ILE A 75 -4.10 1.49 3.25
CA ILE A 75 -5.09 2.42 2.73
C ILE A 75 -4.39 3.64 2.10
N SER A 76 -3.39 4.19 2.80
CA SER A 76 -2.62 5.36 2.35
C SER A 76 -1.85 5.09 1.06
N PHE A 77 -1.35 3.88 0.88
CA PHE A 77 -0.66 3.47 -0.34
C PHE A 77 -1.63 3.29 -1.51
N SER A 78 -2.76 2.63 -1.28
CA SER A 78 -3.70 2.26 -2.35
C SER A 78 -4.55 3.42 -2.84
N ILE A 79 -4.80 4.44 -2.00
CA ILE A 79 -5.69 5.55 -2.36
C ILE A 79 -5.23 6.29 -3.61
N GLY A 80 -3.94 6.29 -3.92
CA GLY A 80 -3.41 6.97 -5.11
C GLY A 80 -4.15 6.58 -6.40
N LEU A 81 -4.67 5.35 -6.47
CA LEU A 81 -5.49 4.86 -7.59
C LEU A 81 -6.86 5.57 -7.67
N ILE A 82 -7.56 5.68 -6.53
CA ILE A 82 -8.85 6.38 -6.45
C ILE A 82 -8.64 7.88 -6.67
N TYR A 83 -7.62 8.46 -6.03
CA TYR A 83 -7.28 9.87 -6.19
C TYR A 83 -7.01 10.22 -7.65
N GLY A 84 -6.19 9.43 -8.35
CA GLY A 84 -5.91 9.62 -9.78
C GLY A 84 -7.16 9.52 -10.66
N ALA A 85 -8.11 8.64 -10.34
CA ALA A 85 -9.37 8.56 -11.06
C ALA A 85 -10.24 9.81 -10.84
N VAL A 86 -10.32 10.30 -9.60
CA VAL A 86 -11.06 11.52 -9.23
C VAL A 86 -10.50 12.77 -9.92
N LEU A 87 -9.22 12.78 -10.30
CA LEU A 87 -8.64 13.89 -11.10
C LEU A 87 -9.23 14.00 -12.51
N ASN A 88 -9.85 12.94 -13.03
CA ASN A 88 -10.44 12.95 -14.37
C ASN A 88 -11.97 13.05 -14.34
N ASN A 89 -12.60 12.39 -13.36
CA ASN A 89 -14.05 12.39 -13.20
C ASN A 89 -14.43 12.04 -11.75
N SER A 90 -15.47 12.69 -11.21
CA SER A 90 -16.04 12.37 -9.90
C SER A 90 -16.58 10.94 -9.81
N ALA A 91 -17.01 10.35 -10.92
CA ALA A 91 -17.47 8.97 -10.99
C ALA A 91 -16.28 8.03 -11.22
N VAL A 92 -15.78 7.43 -10.14
CA VAL A 92 -14.68 6.46 -10.19
C VAL A 92 -15.18 5.12 -10.77
N PRO A 93 -14.57 4.59 -11.84
CA PRO A 93 -14.96 3.31 -12.42
C PRO A 93 -14.76 2.13 -11.46
N LEU A 94 -15.60 1.09 -11.58
CA LEU A 94 -15.57 -0.08 -10.69
C LEU A 94 -14.20 -0.78 -10.64
N TYR A 95 -13.50 -0.89 -11.78
CA TYR A 95 -12.18 -1.51 -11.84
C TYR A 95 -11.11 -0.80 -11.01
N ILE A 96 -11.23 0.52 -10.81
CA ILE A 96 -10.29 1.28 -9.96
C ILE A 96 -10.45 0.85 -8.49
N TYR A 97 -11.67 0.57 -8.03
CA TYR A 97 -11.89 0.04 -6.69
C TYR A 97 -11.31 -1.37 -6.54
N PHE A 98 -11.39 -2.20 -7.58
CA PHE A 98 -10.72 -3.50 -7.57
C PHE A 98 -9.19 -3.36 -7.53
N PHE A 99 -8.60 -2.47 -8.33
CA PHE A 99 -7.17 -2.16 -8.26
C PHE A 99 -6.75 -1.63 -6.88
N PHE A 100 -7.57 -0.76 -6.27
CA PHE A 100 -7.37 -0.29 -4.90
C PHE A 100 -7.34 -1.45 -3.91
N LEU A 101 -8.33 -2.36 -3.96
CA LEU A 101 -8.43 -3.50 -3.06
C LEU A 101 -7.28 -4.48 -3.28
N THR A 102 -6.89 -4.77 -4.53
CA THR A 102 -5.68 -5.56 -4.84
C THR A 102 -4.44 -4.96 -4.18
N SER A 103 -4.20 -3.67 -4.40
CA SER A 103 -3.04 -2.96 -3.84
C SER A 103 -3.06 -2.97 -2.31
N PHE A 104 -4.25 -2.75 -1.72
CA PHE A 104 -4.45 -2.69 -0.27
C PHE A 104 -4.14 -4.03 0.39
N PHE A 105 -4.76 -5.10 -0.11
CA PHE A 105 -4.60 -6.43 0.47
C PHE A 105 -3.18 -6.99 0.24
N LEU A 106 -2.56 -6.68 -0.91
CA LEU A 106 -1.20 -7.12 -1.18
C LEU A 106 -0.17 -6.42 -0.29
N LEU A 107 -0.33 -5.11 -0.08
CA LEU A 107 0.53 -4.38 0.86
C LEU A 107 0.27 -4.82 2.31
N LEU A 108 -1.00 -5.06 2.68
CA LEU A 108 -1.34 -5.56 4.01
C LEU A 108 -0.67 -6.90 4.28
N ALA A 109 -0.74 -7.85 3.34
CA ALA A 109 -0.02 -9.12 3.41
C ALA A 109 1.48 -8.89 3.64
N ARG A 110 2.09 -7.99 2.85
CA ARG A 110 3.52 -7.69 2.94
C ARG A 110 3.92 -7.08 4.28
N GLU A 111 3.15 -6.15 4.83
CA GLU A 111 3.43 -5.53 6.13
C GLU A 111 3.29 -6.52 7.30
N ILE A 112 2.37 -7.49 7.20
CA ILE A 112 2.26 -8.58 8.17
C ILE A 112 3.50 -9.49 8.12
N ILE A 113 3.94 -9.88 6.92
CA ILE A 113 5.17 -10.69 6.74
C ILE A 113 6.40 -9.94 7.24
N LYS A 114 6.48 -8.63 7.02
CA LYS A 114 7.55 -7.80 7.59
C LYS A 114 7.53 -7.82 9.11
N GLY A 115 6.35 -7.76 9.74
CA GLY A 115 6.22 -7.93 11.19
C GLY A 115 6.68 -9.31 11.70
N CYS A 116 6.57 -10.37 10.88
CA CYS A 116 7.15 -11.68 11.20
C CYS A 116 8.68 -11.71 11.02
N GLU A 117 9.21 -11.02 10.01
CA GLU A 117 10.66 -10.91 9.75
C GLU A 117 11.41 -10.16 10.85
N ASP A 118 10.80 -9.08 11.37
CA ASP A 118 11.41 -8.12 12.29
C ASP A 118 10.95 -8.30 13.76
N ILE A 119 10.37 -9.46 14.09
CA ILE A 119 9.70 -9.73 15.38
C ILE A 119 10.55 -9.40 16.62
N GLU A 120 11.84 -9.74 16.61
CA GLU A 120 12.76 -9.49 17.74
C GLU A 120 12.98 -7.98 17.96
N GLY A 121 13.30 -7.25 16.90
CA GLY A 121 13.53 -5.81 16.97
C GLY A 121 12.25 -5.02 17.26
N ASP A 122 11.10 -5.47 16.77
CA ASP A 122 9.81 -4.87 17.07
C ASP A 122 9.41 -5.08 18.54
N LYS A 123 9.78 -6.24 19.13
CA LYS A 123 9.56 -6.51 20.55
C LYS A 123 10.38 -5.59 21.45
N GLU A 124 11.66 -5.36 21.11
CA GLU A 124 12.52 -4.41 21.83
C GLU A 124 12.00 -2.96 21.77
N GLN A 125 11.35 -2.59 20.66
CA GLN A 125 10.78 -1.25 20.46
C GLN A 125 9.34 -1.10 20.96
N GLY A 126 8.77 -2.15 21.56
CA GLY A 126 7.40 -2.15 22.07
C GLY A 126 6.32 -2.02 20.98
N VAL A 127 6.62 -2.42 19.75
CA VAL A 127 5.67 -2.43 18.62
C VAL A 127 4.72 -3.62 18.77
N LYS A 128 3.42 -3.40 18.57
CA LYS A 128 2.40 -4.43 18.79
C LYS A 128 2.01 -5.18 17.51
N THR A 129 2.98 -5.71 16.77
CA THR A 129 2.69 -6.43 15.51
C THR A 129 1.82 -7.68 15.73
N LEU A 130 1.12 -8.15 14.69
CA LEU A 130 0.35 -9.41 14.78
C LEU A 130 1.24 -10.59 15.19
N ALA A 131 2.46 -10.66 14.67
CA ALA A 131 3.39 -11.73 15.01
C ALA A 131 3.70 -11.77 16.52
N ILE A 132 3.78 -10.60 17.16
CA ILE A 132 3.97 -10.46 18.61
C ILE A 132 2.69 -10.79 19.38
N GLN A 133 1.54 -10.29 18.92
CA GLN A 133 0.27 -10.41 19.65
C GLN A 133 -0.35 -11.81 19.60
N ILE A 134 -0.31 -12.46 18.43
CA ILE A 134 -1.02 -13.72 18.18
C ILE A 134 -0.10 -14.83 17.67
N GLY A 135 1.21 -14.56 17.59
CA GLY A 135 2.23 -15.50 17.14
C GLY A 135 2.41 -15.55 15.62
N ILE A 136 3.61 -15.95 15.20
CA ILE A 136 4.03 -16.02 13.79
C ILE A 136 3.08 -16.85 12.95
N LYS A 137 2.63 -18.03 13.43
CA LYS A 137 1.77 -18.93 12.65
C LYS A 137 0.44 -18.27 12.26
N LYS A 138 -0.24 -17.63 13.22
CA LYS A 138 -1.53 -16.95 12.95
C LYS A 138 -1.32 -15.68 12.12
N ALA A 139 -0.25 -14.92 12.37
CA ALA A 139 0.09 -13.76 11.55
C ALA A 139 0.34 -14.14 10.08
N THR A 140 1.11 -15.20 9.83
CA THR A 140 1.33 -15.72 8.46
C THR A 140 0.03 -16.16 7.81
N LEU A 141 -0.89 -16.80 8.54
CA LEU A 141 -2.21 -17.18 7.99
C LEU A 141 -3.03 -15.94 7.57
N ILE A 142 -3.05 -14.87 8.37
CA ILE A 142 -3.74 -13.62 8.02
C ILE A 142 -3.09 -12.96 6.80
N SER A 143 -1.76 -13.02 6.69
CA SER A 143 -1.05 -12.57 5.49
C SER A 143 -1.44 -13.39 4.26
N MET A 144 -1.56 -14.71 4.38
CA MET A 144 -1.98 -15.57 3.26
C MET A 144 -3.39 -15.23 2.81
N ILE A 145 -4.34 -15.08 3.75
CA ILE A 145 -5.72 -14.68 3.44
C ILE A 145 -5.73 -13.33 2.73
N SER A 146 -4.93 -12.37 3.20
CA SER A 146 -4.79 -11.06 2.55
C SER A 146 -4.24 -11.20 1.12
N ALA A 147 -3.20 -12.01 0.90
CA ALA A 147 -2.66 -12.25 -0.44
C ALA A 147 -3.66 -12.95 -1.38
N LEU A 148 -4.50 -13.86 -0.87
CA LEU A 148 -5.58 -14.50 -1.63
C LEU A 148 -6.67 -13.50 -2.01
N LEU A 149 -7.06 -12.61 -1.09
CA LEU A 149 -7.99 -11.52 -1.39
C LEU A 149 -7.39 -10.58 -2.46
N ALA A 150 -6.09 -10.28 -2.39
CA ALA A 150 -5.42 -9.49 -3.42
C ALA A 150 -5.53 -10.14 -4.81
N ILE A 151 -5.31 -11.47 -4.90
CA ILE A 151 -5.49 -12.24 -6.13
C ILE A 151 -6.94 -12.16 -6.63
N LEU A 152 -7.91 -12.37 -5.73
CA LEU A 152 -9.34 -12.28 -6.07
C LEU A 152 -9.66 -10.92 -6.70
N PHE A 153 -9.33 -9.83 -6.02
CA PHE A 153 -9.58 -8.48 -6.53
C PHE A 153 -8.75 -8.15 -7.77
N PHE A 154 -7.62 -8.83 -8.02
CA PHE A 154 -6.81 -8.60 -9.21
C PHE A 154 -7.42 -9.20 -10.48
N ILE A 155 -8.22 -10.27 -10.32
CA ILE A 155 -8.91 -10.94 -11.42
C ILE A 155 -10.22 -10.22 -11.80
N LEU A 156 -10.95 -9.67 -10.82
CA LEU A 156 -12.25 -9.02 -11.03
C LEU A 156 -12.31 -7.93 -12.12
N PRO A 157 -11.26 -7.10 -12.36
CA PRO A 157 -11.22 -6.13 -13.44
C PRO A 157 -11.48 -6.72 -14.84
N LEU A 158 -11.16 -8.01 -15.08
CA LEU A 158 -11.46 -8.68 -16.36
C LEU A 158 -12.96 -8.75 -16.67
N PHE A 159 -13.82 -8.63 -15.66
CA PHE A 159 -15.28 -8.65 -15.77
C PHE A 159 -15.89 -7.24 -15.79
N THR A 160 -15.07 -6.22 -16.06
CA THR A 160 -15.48 -4.81 -16.10
C THR A 160 -15.01 -4.18 -17.41
N PRO A 161 -15.52 -3.00 -17.80
CA PRO A 161 -15.11 -2.33 -19.04
C PRO A 161 -13.72 -1.66 -18.90
N ILE A 162 -12.67 -2.47 -18.76
CA ILE A 162 -11.27 -2.03 -18.89
C ILE A 162 -10.92 -1.81 -20.37
N ILE A 163 -10.04 -0.84 -20.64
CA ILE A 163 -9.73 -0.40 -22.01
C ILE A 163 -9.06 -1.54 -22.81
N ASN A 164 -8.04 -2.19 -22.22
CA ASN A 164 -7.28 -3.23 -22.89
C ASN A 164 -7.21 -4.54 -22.07
N PRO A 165 -8.25 -5.39 -22.14
CA PRO A 165 -8.32 -6.62 -21.35
C PRO A 165 -7.27 -7.66 -21.74
N LEU A 166 -6.86 -7.70 -23.01
CA LEU A 166 -5.86 -8.67 -23.48
C LEU A 166 -4.47 -8.36 -22.89
N LEU A 167 -4.05 -7.09 -22.96
CA LEU A 167 -2.75 -6.68 -22.44
C LEU A 167 -2.73 -6.75 -20.90
N PHE A 168 -3.84 -6.41 -20.26
CA PHE A 168 -4.04 -6.64 -18.83
C PHE A 168 -3.87 -8.13 -18.48
N LEU A 169 -4.58 -9.03 -19.18
CA LEU A 169 -4.53 -10.47 -18.92
C LEU A 169 -3.10 -11.04 -19.03
N ILE A 170 -2.38 -10.71 -20.10
CA ILE A 170 -1.01 -11.18 -20.32
C ILE A 170 -0.09 -10.72 -19.19
N SER A 171 -0.16 -9.45 -18.79
CA SER A 171 0.67 -8.88 -17.73
C SER A 171 0.29 -9.41 -16.34
N MET A 172 -1.02 -9.57 -16.10
CA MET A 172 -1.58 -10.04 -14.83
C MET A 172 -1.03 -11.43 -14.46
N ILE A 173 -0.86 -12.33 -15.42
CA ILE A 173 -0.34 -13.68 -15.19
C ILE A 173 1.03 -13.64 -14.50
N CYS A 174 1.94 -12.76 -14.94
CA CYS A 174 3.27 -12.63 -14.33
C CYS A 174 3.16 -12.24 -12.84
N GLY A 175 2.30 -11.27 -12.52
CA GLY A 175 2.06 -10.86 -11.13
C GLY A 175 1.46 -11.98 -10.30
N LEU A 176 0.46 -12.69 -10.84
CA LEU A 176 -0.22 -13.80 -10.16
C LEU A 176 0.74 -14.94 -9.83
N VAL A 177 1.58 -15.37 -10.77
CA VAL A 177 2.56 -16.45 -10.55
C VAL A 177 3.49 -16.11 -9.38
N ILE A 178 3.98 -14.86 -9.30
CA ILE A 178 4.86 -14.42 -8.22
C ILE A 178 4.15 -14.40 -6.86
N VAL A 179 2.91 -13.90 -6.80
CA VAL A 179 2.14 -13.85 -5.55
C VAL A 179 1.74 -15.25 -5.10
N ILE A 180 1.32 -16.13 -6.01
CA ILE A 180 1.02 -17.54 -5.72
C ILE A 180 2.26 -18.24 -5.19
N PHE A 181 3.43 -18.03 -5.79
CA PHE A 181 4.67 -18.58 -5.28
C PHE A 181 5.01 -18.09 -3.86
N ALA A 182 4.74 -16.81 -3.57
CA ALA A 182 4.88 -16.28 -2.21
C ALA A 182 3.94 -16.99 -1.20
N ILE A 183 2.68 -17.24 -1.59
CA ILE A 183 1.70 -17.98 -0.77
C ILE A 183 2.15 -19.42 -0.53
N ILE A 184 2.66 -20.10 -1.56
CA ILE A 184 3.19 -21.48 -1.43
C ILE A 184 4.35 -21.51 -0.42
N LEU A 185 5.23 -20.51 -0.44
CA LEU A 185 6.30 -20.42 0.56
C LEU A 185 5.77 -20.20 1.98
N MET A 186 4.67 -19.47 2.16
CA MET A 186 4.04 -19.26 3.47
C MET A 186 3.47 -20.56 4.08
N LEU A 187 3.21 -21.60 3.28
CA LEU A 187 2.73 -22.90 3.76
C LEU A 187 3.81 -23.77 4.43
N LYS A 188 5.08 -23.37 4.36
CA LYS A 188 6.17 -24.09 5.03
C LYS A 188 5.95 -24.15 6.55
N LYS A 189 6.16 -25.33 7.14
CA LYS A 189 5.95 -25.57 8.58
C LYS A 189 6.89 -24.76 9.49
N ASN A 190 8.15 -24.64 9.10
CA ASN A 190 9.22 -24.01 9.89
C ASN A 190 9.82 -22.83 9.13
N LEU A 191 9.09 -21.71 9.09
CA LEU A 191 9.56 -20.48 8.48
C LEU A 191 10.64 -19.82 9.34
N VAL A 192 11.76 -19.48 8.71
CA VAL A 192 12.84 -18.69 9.34
C VAL A 192 12.85 -17.27 8.78
N LYS A 193 13.59 -16.36 9.42
CA LYS A 193 13.72 -14.95 9.00
C LYS A 193 13.99 -14.78 7.50
N LYS A 194 14.90 -15.59 6.94
CA LYS A 194 15.24 -15.57 5.51
C LYS A 194 14.05 -15.91 4.60
N ASP A 195 13.16 -16.81 5.01
CA ASP A 195 11.93 -17.10 4.27
C ASP A 195 11.00 -15.88 4.28
N PHE A 196 10.81 -15.21 5.43
CA PHE A 196 9.99 -13.99 5.51
C PHE A 196 10.55 -12.87 4.64
N SER A 197 11.86 -12.64 4.63
CA SER A 197 12.50 -11.67 3.73
C SER A 197 12.24 -12.01 2.27
N LYS A 198 12.33 -13.30 1.88
CA LYS A 198 12.05 -13.75 0.51
C LYS A 198 10.58 -13.56 0.14
N ILE A 199 9.66 -13.93 1.04
CA ILE A 199 8.22 -13.75 0.83
C ILE A 199 7.88 -12.26 0.69
N SER A 200 8.42 -11.39 1.55
CA SER A 200 8.21 -9.93 1.46
C SER A 200 8.73 -9.36 0.14
N LEU A 201 9.89 -9.85 -0.35
CA LEU A 201 10.42 -9.47 -1.65
C LEU A 201 9.51 -9.91 -2.80
N LEU A 202 9.02 -11.15 -2.78
CA LEU A 202 8.10 -11.65 -3.82
C LEU A 202 6.80 -10.86 -3.84
N LEU A 203 6.19 -10.57 -2.69
CA LEU A 203 4.99 -9.72 -2.61
C LEU A 203 5.26 -8.31 -3.16
N LYS A 204 6.46 -7.75 -2.92
CA LYS A 204 6.87 -6.46 -3.49
C LYS A 204 7.01 -6.52 -5.02
N ILE A 205 7.63 -7.58 -5.55
CA ILE A 205 7.76 -7.80 -6.99
C ILE A 205 6.36 -7.98 -7.62
N GLY A 206 5.49 -8.78 -6.99
CA GLY A 206 4.11 -8.94 -7.40
C GLY A 206 3.34 -7.63 -7.44
N ALA A 207 3.53 -6.74 -6.46
CA ALA A 207 2.92 -5.41 -6.45
C ALA A 207 3.40 -4.54 -7.61
N PHE A 208 4.71 -4.57 -7.90
CA PHE A 208 5.28 -3.84 -9.03
C PHE A 208 4.75 -4.36 -10.38
N LEU A 209 4.67 -5.67 -10.57
CA LEU A 209 4.08 -6.28 -11.77
C LEU A 209 2.58 -5.97 -11.88
N GLY A 210 1.86 -5.95 -10.76
CA GLY A 210 0.45 -5.54 -10.72
C GLY A 210 0.25 -4.09 -11.17
N LEU A 211 1.15 -3.18 -10.76
CA LEU A 211 1.13 -1.79 -11.23
C LEU A 211 1.35 -1.70 -12.75
N ILE A 212 2.28 -2.49 -13.30
CA ILE A 212 2.49 -2.58 -14.75
C ILE A 212 1.20 -3.05 -15.44
N ALA A 213 0.54 -4.08 -14.90
CA ALA A 213 -0.73 -4.56 -15.44
C ALA A 213 -1.81 -3.47 -15.43
N PHE A 214 -1.94 -2.69 -14.35
CA PHE A 214 -2.91 -1.57 -14.29
C PHE A 214 -2.65 -0.51 -15.36
N ILE A 215 -1.38 -0.18 -15.60
CA ILE A 215 -1.00 0.77 -16.65
C ILE A 215 -1.39 0.20 -18.02
N LEU A 216 -1.03 -1.05 -18.28
CA LEU A 216 -1.33 -1.73 -19.55
C LEU A 216 -2.83 -1.90 -19.80
N ALA A 217 -3.64 -2.08 -18.76
CA ALA A 217 -5.10 -2.10 -18.85
C ALA A 217 -5.70 -0.77 -19.34
N SER A 218 -4.93 0.32 -19.23
CA SER A 218 -5.34 1.70 -19.52
C SER A 218 -4.79 2.24 -20.85
N ILE A 219 -4.01 1.44 -21.59
CA ILE A 219 -3.45 1.83 -22.90
C ILE A 219 -4.46 1.53 -24.01
N LEU A 220 -4.72 2.51 -24.87
CA LEU A 220 -5.53 2.39 -26.08
C LEU A 220 -4.89 1.45 -27.12
#